data_AF-A0A8C8WES7-F1
#
_entry.id   AF-A0A8C8WES7-F1
#
_cell.length_a   1.000
_cell.length_b   1.000
_cell.length_c   1.000
_cell.angle_alpha   90.00
_cell.angle_beta   90.00
_cell.angle_gamma   90.00
#
_symmetry.space_group_name_H-M   'P 1'
#
loop_
_entity.id
_entity.type
_entity.pdbx_description
1 polymer ?
#
loop_
_entity_poly.entity_id
_entity_poly.type
_entity_poly.pdbx_seq_one_letter_code
_entity_poly.pdbx_strand_id
1 'polypeptide(L)' 'KVRGSLVRAGKVRGRTPKVAKQEKTKTGRVKQGTQYNLHFFYVVPTFGKKKSPTRDSNS' A
#
# COMPACT_ATOMS: atom_id res chain seq x y z
N LYS A 1 41.41 5.71 4.64
CA LYS A 1 41.11 5.32 3.24
C LYS A 1 39.68 4.79 3.17
N VAL A 2 38.74 5.54 2.58
CA VAL A 2 37.35 5.09 2.42
C VAL A 2 37.31 3.99 1.35
N ARG A 3 36.73 2.82 1.65
CA ARG A 3 36.56 1.73 0.68
C ARG A 3 35.11 1.70 0.19
N GLY A 4 34.93 1.98 -1.09
CA GLY A 4 33.65 1.90 -1.79
C GLY A 4 33.63 2.86 -2.99
N SER A 5 33.47 2.33 -4.20
CA SER A 5 33.30 3.14 -5.40
C SER A 5 31.83 3.48 -5.60
N LEU A 6 31.53 4.72 -5.99
CA LEU A 6 30.15 5.24 -6.18
C LEU A 6 29.43 4.63 -7.39
N VAL A 7 30.07 3.72 -8.11
CA VAL A 7 29.66 3.16 -9.42
C VAL A 7 28.27 2.50 -9.39
N ARG A 8 27.75 2.14 -8.21
CA ARG A 8 26.42 1.50 -8.05
C ARG A 8 25.33 2.41 -7.46
N ALA A 9 25.62 3.69 -7.23
CA ALA A 9 24.60 4.62 -6.73
C ALA A 9 23.43 4.71 -7.74
N GLY A 10 22.20 4.64 -7.24
CA GLY A 10 20.99 4.77 -8.07
C GLY A 10 20.64 3.56 -8.96
N LYS A 11 21.47 2.50 -9.00
CA LYS A 11 21.27 1.33 -9.87
C LYS A 11 19.86 0.73 -9.81
N VAL A 12 19.28 0.62 -8.63
CA VAL A 12 17.95 0.00 -8.45
C VAL A 12 16.85 0.92 -8.96
N ARG A 13 16.87 2.20 -8.58
CA ARG A 13 15.84 3.18 -8.97
C ARG A 13 15.85 3.49 -10.48
N GLY A 14 17.01 3.40 -11.14
CA GLY A 14 17.12 3.55 -12.60
C GLY A 14 16.71 2.31 -13.39
N ARG A 15 16.79 1.12 -12.80
CA ARG A 15 16.34 -0.14 -13.42
C ARG A 15 14.83 -0.34 -13.33
N THR A 16 14.20 0.14 -12.27
CA THR A 16 12.76 -0.01 -12.09
C THR A 16 12.00 0.85 -13.11
N PRO A 17 11.02 0.30 -13.85
CA PRO A 17 10.21 1.08 -14.76
C PRO A 17 9.48 2.19 -13.99
N LYS A 18 9.46 3.40 -14.54
CA LYS A 18 8.82 4.53 -13.89
C LYS A 18 7.30 4.47 -14.10
N VAL A 19 6.59 3.89 -13.14
CA VAL A 19 5.13 3.87 -13.14
C VAL A 19 4.60 5.21 -12.63
N ALA A 20 3.68 5.82 -13.39
CA ALA A 20 2.97 7.03 -12.98
C ALA A 20 2.06 6.72 -11.78
N LYS A 21 1.85 7.71 -10.91
CA LYS A 21 0.93 7.55 -9.78
C LYS A 21 -0.50 7.58 -10.30
N GLN A 22 -1.34 6.68 -9.79
CA GLN A 22 -2.76 6.71 -10.06
C GLN A 22 -3.45 7.85 -9.30
N GLU A 23 -4.43 8.47 -9.94
CA GLU A 23 -5.28 9.49 -9.34
C GLU A 23 -6.27 8.89 -8.33
N LYS A 24 -6.58 9.64 -7.27
CA LYS A 24 -7.50 9.21 -6.21
C LYS A 24 -8.88 9.81 -6.45
N THR A 25 -9.91 8.97 -6.47
CA THR A 25 -11.28 9.38 -6.85
C THR A 25 -12.12 9.95 -5.71
N LYS A 26 -11.88 9.57 -4.44
CA LYS A 26 -12.70 10.01 -3.29
C LYS A 26 -11.88 10.72 -2.22
N THR A 27 -12.36 11.90 -1.79
CA THR A 27 -11.73 12.73 -0.76
C THR A 27 -12.74 13.16 0.33
N GLY A 28 -12.25 13.70 1.45
CA GLY A 28 -13.07 14.32 2.49
C GLY A 28 -14.08 13.40 3.19
N ARG A 29 -15.26 13.94 3.48
CA ARG A 29 -16.33 13.29 4.26
C ARG A 29 -16.82 11.97 3.66
N VAL A 30 -16.92 11.91 2.33
CA VAL A 30 -17.38 10.72 1.59
C VAL A 30 -16.42 9.55 1.78
N LYS A 31 -15.11 9.83 1.78
CA LYS A 31 -14.08 8.80 2.03
C LYS A 31 -14.19 8.25 3.46
N GLN A 32 -14.35 9.12 4.45
CA GLN A 32 -14.49 8.70 5.85
C GLN A 32 -15.73 7.83 6.06
N GLY A 33 -16.87 8.20 5.45
CA GLY A 33 -18.09 7.38 5.49
C GLY A 33 -17.90 5.98 4.88
N THR A 34 -17.24 5.91 3.72
CA THR A 34 -16.94 4.62 3.07
C THR A 34 -16.03 3.75 3.95
N GLN A 35 -14.98 4.33 4.54
CA GLN A 35 -14.05 3.60 5.42
C GLN A 35 -14.73 3.08 6.70
N TYR A 36 -15.64 3.87 7.30
CA TYR A 36 -16.40 3.42 8.47
C TYR A 36 -17.29 2.22 8.14
N ASN A 37 -18.06 2.30 7.06
CA ASN A 37 -18.95 1.21 6.65
C ASN A 37 -18.17 -0.08 6.37
N LEU A 38 -17.01 0.02 5.71
CA LEU A 38 -16.13 -1.13 5.41
C LEU A 38 -15.51 -1.76 6.67
N HIS A 39 -15.19 -0.97 7.70
CA HIS A 39 -14.52 -1.49 8.90
C HIS A 39 -15.47 -2.00 9.98
N PHE A 40 -16.71 -1.50 10.02
CA PHE A 40 -17.59 -1.73 11.17
C PHE A 40 -18.98 -2.26 10.80
N PHE A 41 -19.57 -1.82 9.70
CA PHE A 41 -20.95 -2.20 9.35
C PHE A 41 -21.01 -3.46 8.49
N TYR A 42 -20.14 -3.56 7.47
CA TYR A 42 -20.12 -4.69 6.54
C TYR A 42 -19.17 -5.82 6.95
N VAL A 43 -18.59 -5.77 8.15
CA VAL A 43 -17.70 -6.83 8.64
C VAL A 43 -18.55 -7.94 9.25
N VAL A 44 -18.55 -9.11 8.63
CA VAL A 44 -19.10 -10.34 9.24
C VAL A 44 -18.07 -10.85 10.27
N PRO A 45 -18.45 -11.03 11.55
CA PRO A 45 -17.55 -11.63 12.53
C PRO A 45 -17.28 -13.08 12.11
N THR A 46 -16.06 -13.34 11.66
CA THR A 46 -15.60 -14.68 11.29
C THR A 46 -14.83 -15.26 12.46
N PHE A 47 -14.99 -16.57 12.70
CA PHE A 47 -14.16 -17.27 13.69
C PHE A 47 -12.73 -17.38 13.15
N GLY A 48 -11.77 -16.80 13.86
CA GLY A 48 -10.35 -16.82 13.48
C GLY A 48 -9.63 -15.49 13.70
N LYS A 49 -8.34 -15.44 13.34
CA LYS A 49 -7.53 -14.22 13.45
C LYS A 49 -8.01 -13.17 12.43
N LYS A 50 -8.25 -11.94 12.89
CA LYS A 50 -8.66 -10.82 12.03
C LYS A 50 -7.62 -10.61 10.92
N LYS A 51 -7.99 -10.90 9.66
CA LYS A 51 -7.11 -10.70 8.50
C LYS A 51 -6.87 -9.20 8.31
N SER A 52 -5.61 -8.81 8.08
CA SER A 52 -5.29 -7.38 7.93
C SER A 52 -5.89 -6.84 6.62
N PRO A 53 -6.38 -5.58 6.60
CA PRO A 53 -7.01 -4.96 5.42
C PRO A 53 -6.09 -4.84 4.19
N THR A 54 -4.79 -5.07 4.37
CA THR A 54 -3.73 -4.86 3.37
C THR A 54 -3.00 -6.16 3.00
N ARG A 55 -3.51 -7.33 3.41
CA ARG A 55 -2.90 -8.61 3.06
C ARG A 55 -3.39 -9.06 1.68
N ASP A 56 -2.44 -9.22 0.77
CA ASP A 56 -2.68 -9.81 -0.53
C ASP A 56 -2.94 -11.33 -0.41
N SER A 57 -3.65 -11.90 -1.38
CA SER A 57 -3.98 -13.33 -1.43
C SER A 57 -2.77 -14.23 -1.67
N ASN A 58 -1.68 -13.68 -2.19
CA ASN A 58 -0.47 -14.41 -2.58
C ASN A 58 0.60 -14.43 -1.45
N SER A 59 0.19 -14.17 -0.19
CA SER A 59 1.05 -14.13 1.00
C SER A 59 0.58 -15.01 2.15
#